data_AF-A0A9D7H3A9-F1
#
_entry.id   AF-A0A9D7H3A9-F1
#
_cell.length_a   1.000
_cell.length_b   1.000
_cell.length_c   1.000
_cell.angle_alpha   90.00
_cell.angle_beta   90.00
_cell.angle_gamma   90.00
#
_symmetry.space_group_name_H-M   'P 1'
#
loop_
_entity.id
_entity.type
_entity.pdbx_description
1 polymer ?
#
loop_
_entity_poly.entity_id
_entity_poly.type
_entity_poly.pdbx_seq_one_letter_code
_entity_poly.pdbx_strand_id
1 'polypeptide(L)'
;MPTVWTLRYDRLRELWPGVDPHDVCTVLAHLDAVGSVDTKARVLEALSRPGREAASALMAPLASALNTIERAEKISVLHALDALIRAGGDPSAALVALAATLDDSRTVQAASAALHRAALAGYPLAPIREALSKAAAHGGSVRAVQRLEALQRRDQDLDLRRLSAVYEQQRPIGNLHGALGLLEDSLLSDVAAELTEARRALEEAERAGSDVYRVWVSFLPIMTRQLGAADHERRARAAAALAQVKFAVGRSPGRSEREAADLVLPWLRPALEGLTALLEGEDEERLASAATIEVFVELGCPLTDVRDRLEIALGDARPEVRAACSRALSAALGRAGKEQPLPPGRSHRRTYASSDTPLEAGRKTRCPNCGALEAFVIYESRDRGNTWDDTTVERKCGSCQIYLLERFGL
;
A
#
# COMPACT_ATOMS: atom_id res chain seq x y z
N MET A 1 11.74 34.13 -26.72
CA MET A 1 10.43 33.88 -27.37
C MET A 1 9.43 33.61 -26.25
N PRO A 2 8.27 34.30 -26.20
CA PRO A 2 7.22 33.92 -25.26
C PRO A 2 6.65 32.59 -25.73
N THR A 3 6.75 31.55 -24.90
CA THR A 3 6.16 30.24 -25.19
C THR A 3 4.64 30.40 -25.28
N VAL A 4 4.04 29.67 -26.24
CA VAL A 4 2.59 29.63 -26.55
C VAL A 4 1.72 29.20 -25.35
N TRP A 5 2.31 28.92 -24.18
CA TRP A 5 1.72 28.12 -23.11
C TRP A 5 1.47 28.88 -21.80
N THR A 6 1.31 30.20 -21.84
CA THR A 6 0.74 30.97 -20.71
C THR A 6 -0.78 31.03 -20.80
N LEU A 7 -1.43 29.90 -21.10
CA LEU A 7 -2.86 29.76 -20.86
C LEU A 7 -3.07 29.75 -19.34
N ARG A 8 -3.68 30.80 -18.80
CA ARG A 8 -4.10 30.83 -17.39
C ARG A 8 -4.97 29.60 -17.11
N TYR A 9 -4.79 28.97 -15.95
CA TYR A 9 -5.54 27.79 -15.50
C TYR A 9 -7.05 27.89 -15.74
N ASP A 10 -7.61 29.10 -15.59
CA ASP A 10 -9.03 29.37 -15.82
C ASP A 10 -9.45 29.17 -17.29
N ARG A 11 -8.61 29.56 -18.25
CA ARG A 11 -8.88 29.30 -19.68
C ARG A 11 -8.77 27.82 -20.06
N LEU A 12 -7.93 27.05 -19.36
CA LEU A 12 -7.86 25.60 -19.60
C LEU A 12 -9.14 24.90 -19.13
N ARG A 13 -9.74 25.36 -18.02
CA ARG A 13 -11.06 24.88 -17.57
C ARG A 13 -12.18 25.25 -18.53
N GLU A 14 -12.12 26.43 -19.14
CA GLU A 14 -13.08 26.86 -20.15
C GLU A 14 -12.99 26.03 -21.44
N LEU A 15 -11.77 25.68 -21.87
CA LEU A 15 -11.55 24.85 -23.05
C LEU A 15 -12.04 23.41 -22.84
N TRP A 16 -11.68 22.80 -21.71
CA TRP A 16 -12.01 21.40 -21.39
C TRP A 16 -12.82 21.30 -20.09
N PRO A 17 -14.12 21.67 -20.13
CA PRO A 17 -14.96 21.63 -18.95
C PRO A 17 -15.09 20.21 -18.40
N GLY A 18 -14.89 20.06 -17.09
CA GLY A 18 -14.92 18.76 -16.39
C GLY A 18 -13.60 17.98 -16.42
N VAL A 19 -12.56 18.49 -17.07
CA VAL A 19 -11.22 17.89 -17.06
C VAL A 19 -10.32 18.63 -16.06
N ASP A 20 -9.48 17.89 -15.34
CA ASP A 20 -8.48 18.49 -14.45
C ASP A 20 -7.48 19.34 -15.29
N PRO A 21 -7.30 20.63 -15.00
CA PRO A 21 -6.34 21.47 -15.72
C PRO A 21 -4.91 20.94 -15.69
N HIS A 22 -4.54 20.16 -14.67
CA HIS A 22 -3.24 19.50 -14.60
C HIS A 22 -3.07 18.44 -15.70
N ASP A 23 -4.15 17.75 -16.08
CA ASP A 23 -4.17 16.77 -17.15
C ASP A 23 -4.03 17.46 -18.51
N VAL A 24 -4.70 18.61 -18.68
CA VAL A 24 -4.53 19.47 -19.85
C VAL A 24 -3.08 19.97 -19.95
N CYS A 25 -2.51 20.48 -18.86
CA CYS A 25 -1.11 20.91 -18.82
C CYS A 25 -0.14 19.78 -19.16
N THR A 26 -0.35 18.59 -18.62
CA THR A 26 0.47 17.39 -18.90
C THR A 26 0.43 17.04 -20.39
N VAL A 27 -0.77 17.02 -20.97
CA VAL A 27 -0.95 16.77 -22.41
C VAL A 27 -0.24 17.84 -23.24
N LEU A 28 -0.46 19.13 -22.94
CA LEU A 28 0.16 20.24 -23.66
C LEU A 28 1.69 20.27 -23.53
N ALA A 29 2.24 19.99 -22.35
CA ALA A 29 3.68 19.94 -22.11
C ALA A 29 4.38 18.83 -22.92
N HIS A 30 3.66 17.76 -23.25
CA HIS A 30 4.22 16.61 -23.95
C HIS A 30 3.89 16.60 -25.45
N LEU A 31 2.92 17.39 -25.90
CA LEU A 31 2.58 17.56 -27.32
C LEU A 31 3.68 18.28 -28.13
N ASP A 32 4.52 19.11 -27.50
CA ASP A 32 5.61 19.79 -28.21
C ASP A 32 6.73 18.82 -28.63
N ALA A 33 6.86 17.68 -27.93
CA ALA A 33 7.84 16.63 -28.20
C ALA A 33 7.44 15.69 -29.36
N VAL A 34 6.17 15.73 -29.81
CA VAL A 34 5.60 14.70 -30.72
C VAL A 34 5.95 14.90 -32.21
N GLY A 35 6.57 16.02 -32.59
CA GLY A 35 7.18 16.20 -33.92
C GLY A 35 6.24 16.32 -35.13
N SER A 36 6.78 16.87 -36.23
CA SER A 36 6.17 17.28 -37.51
C SER A 36 5.10 18.39 -37.47
N VAL A 37 5.10 19.26 -38.49
CA VAL A 37 4.16 20.39 -38.62
C VAL A 37 2.70 19.90 -38.75
N ASP A 38 2.49 18.80 -39.47
CA ASP A 38 1.16 18.21 -39.68
C ASP A 38 0.57 17.65 -38.38
N THR A 39 1.41 17.03 -37.53
CA THR A 39 0.96 16.56 -36.22
C THR A 39 0.60 17.73 -35.32
N LYS A 40 1.40 18.80 -35.32
CA LYS A 40 1.10 20.03 -34.57
C LYS A 40 -0.20 20.68 -35.05
N ALA A 41 -0.47 20.72 -36.35
CA ALA A 41 -1.71 21.26 -36.90
C ALA A 41 -2.95 20.44 -36.47
N ARG A 42 -2.87 19.10 -36.55
CA ARG A 42 -3.96 18.20 -36.10
C ARG A 42 -4.19 18.29 -34.60
N VAL A 43 -3.12 18.46 -33.82
CA VAL A 43 -3.18 18.65 -32.37
C VAL A 43 -3.86 19.98 -32.03
N LEU A 44 -3.50 21.07 -32.71
CA LEU A 44 -4.14 22.38 -32.51
C LEU A 44 -5.62 22.35 -32.91
N GLU A 45 -5.96 21.65 -34.00
CA GLU A 45 -7.36 21.42 -34.38
C GLU A 45 -8.10 20.62 -33.31
N ALA A 46 -7.52 19.54 -32.78
CA ALA A 46 -8.12 18.75 -31.73
C ALA A 46 -8.33 19.57 -30.44
N LEU A 47 -7.38 20.42 -30.07
CA LEU A 47 -7.48 21.31 -28.89
C LEU A 47 -8.57 22.39 -29.03
N SER A 48 -9.05 22.66 -30.24
CA SER A 48 -10.18 23.58 -30.47
C SER A 48 -11.55 22.96 -30.17
N ARG A 49 -11.61 21.63 -29.97
CA ARG A 49 -12.83 20.89 -29.64
C ARG A 49 -13.08 20.91 -28.12
N PRO A 50 -14.34 20.72 -27.67
CA PRO A 50 -14.65 20.71 -26.24
C PRO A 50 -14.24 19.38 -25.56
N GLY A 51 -13.53 19.48 -24.43
CA GLY A 51 -13.32 18.41 -23.44
C GLY A 51 -13.07 17.01 -24.01
N ARG A 52 -14.06 16.12 -23.86
CA ARG A 52 -13.98 14.70 -24.27
C ARG A 52 -13.68 14.52 -25.77
N GLU A 53 -14.23 15.36 -26.63
CA GLU A 53 -14.01 15.26 -28.08
C GLU A 53 -12.58 15.61 -28.45
N ALA A 54 -12.02 16.65 -27.82
CA ALA A 54 -10.61 16.96 -27.95
C ALA A 54 -9.74 15.81 -27.42
N ALA A 55 -10.10 15.25 -26.27
CA ALA A 55 -9.35 14.16 -25.68
C ALA A 55 -9.32 12.92 -26.60
N SER A 56 -10.46 12.51 -27.14
CA SER A 56 -10.55 11.41 -28.12
C SER A 56 -9.75 11.72 -29.40
N ALA A 57 -9.83 12.95 -29.93
CA ALA A 57 -9.12 13.34 -31.14
C ALA A 57 -7.59 13.33 -30.98
N LEU A 58 -7.08 13.50 -29.75
CA LEU A 58 -5.65 13.47 -29.45
C LEU A 58 -5.09 12.05 -29.20
N MET A 59 -5.94 11.04 -29.01
CA MET A 59 -5.49 9.66 -28.72
C MET A 59 -4.64 9.06 -29.84
N ALA A 60 -5.13 9.09 -31.08
CA ALA A 60 -4.41 8.49 -32.21
C ALA A 60 -3.09 9.21 -32.54
N PRO A 61 -3.02 10.56 -32.59
CA PRO A 61 -1.76 11.28 -32.77
C PRO A 61 -0.72 10.94 -31.68
N LEU A 62 -1.12 10.92 -30.40
CA LEU A 62 -0.20 10.59 -29.31
C LEU A 62 0.23 9.12 -29.31
N ALA A 63 -0.69 8.20 -29.61
CA ALA A 63 -0.38 6.78 -29.73
C ALA A 63 0.63 6.52 -30.86
N SER A 64 0.50 7.21 -32.00
CA SER A 64 1.46 7.13 -33.10
C SER A 64 2.85 7.61 -32.69
N ALA A 65 2.93 8.62 -31.82
CA ALA A 65 4.19 9.19 -31.34
C ALA A 65 5.04 8.18 -30.55
N LEU A 66 4.40 7.26 -29.81
CA LEU A 66 5.10 6.24 -29.00
C LEU A 66 6.08 5.38 -29.81
N ASN A 67 5.83 5.25 -31.12
CA ASN A 67 6.67 4.47 -32.03
C ASN A 67 7.85 5.28 -32.62
N THR A 68 7.77 6.61 -32.59
CA THR A 68 8.72 7.50 -33.29
C THR A 68 9.61 8.32 -32.36
N ILE A 69 9.21 8.49 -31.10
CA ILE A 69 9.96 9.27 -30.10
C ILE A 69 11.02 8.45 -29.38
N GLU A 70 12.01 9.15 -28.82
CA GLU A 70 13.08 8.53 -28.05
C GLU A 70 12.56 7.87 -26.77
N ARG A 71 13.29 6.87 -26.28
CA ARG A 71 12.87 6.05 -25.13
C ARG A 71 12.59 6.86 -23.86
N ALA A 72 13.30 7.96 -23.63
CA ALA A 72 13.09 8.81 -22.46
C ALA A 72 11.78 9.63 -22.54
N GLU A 73 11.31 9.94 -23.74
CA GLU A 73 10.12 10.75 -23.99
C GLU A 73 8.83 9.92 -23.99
N LYS A 74 8.94 8.58 -24.09
CA LYS A 74 7.79 7.66 -24.03
C LYS A 74 6.98 7.78 -22.75
N ILE A 75 7.65 7.93 -21.59
CA ILE A 75 6.97 8.05 -20.29
C ILE A 75 6.04 9.28 -20.28
N SER A 76 6.52 10.40 -20.79
CA SER A 76 5.77 11.64 -20.95
C SER A 76 4.51 11.46 -21.82
N VAL A 77 4.65 10.80 -22.97
CA VAL A 77 3.50 10.50 -23.84
C VAL A 77 2.52 9.51 -23.20
N LEU A 78 3.00 8.52 -22.44
CA LEU A 78 2.15 7.61 -21.69
C LEU A 78 1.35 8.33 -20.59
N HIS A 79 1.96 9.30 -19.89
CA HIS A 79 1.24 10.15 -18.94
C HIS A 79 0.20 11.05 -19.63
N ALA A 80 0.52 11.58 -20.81
CA ALA A 80 -0.43 12.33 -21.61
C ALA A 80 -1.62 11.45 -22.04
N LEU A 81 -1.38 10.21 -22.49
CA LEU A 81 -2.45 9.26 -22.81
C LEU A 81 -3.31 8.91 -21.59
N ASP A 82 -2.70 8.65 -20.42
CA ASP A 82 -3.46 8.44 -19.18
C ASP A 82 -4.36 9.65 -18.84
N ALA A 83 -3.83 10.86 -18.96
CA ALA A 83 -4.56 12.11 -18.76
C ALA A 83 -5.73 12.27 -19.75
N LEU A 84 -5.55 11.91 -21.03
CA LEU A 84 -6.65 11.91 -22.01
C LEU A 84 -7.73 10.90 -21.67
N ILE A 85 -7.38 9.71 -21.14
CA ILE A 85 -8.36 8.71 -20.71
C ILE A 85 -9.12 9.25 -19.50
N ARG A 86 -8.44 9.92 -18.56
CA ARG A 86 -9.09 10.62 -17.43
C ARG A 86 -10.06 11.70 -17.88
N ALA A 87 -9.75 12.39 -18.96
CA ALA A 87 -10.62 13.38 -19.60
C ALA A 87 -11.83 12.76 -20.33
N GLY A 88 -11.95 11.43 -20.33
CA GLY A 88 -13.03 10.69 -20.99
C GLY A 88 -12.76 10.38 -22.47
N GLY A 89 -11.56 10.66 -22.98
CA GLY A 89 -11.19 10.36 -24.35
C GLY A 89 -11.23 8.85 -24.65
N ASP A 90 -11.56 8.49 -25.89
CA ASP A 90 -11.67 7.10 -26.33
C ASP A 90 -10.28 6.48 -26.61
N PRO A 91 -9.77 5.57 -25.76
CA PRO A 91 -8.46 4.96 -25.93
C PRO A 91 -8.40 3.91 -27.04
N SER A 92 -9.49 3.58 -27.74
CA SER A 92 -9.52 2.48 -28.72
C SER A 92 -8.39 2.55 -29.74
N ALA A 93 -8.06 3.76 -30.22
CA ALA A 93 -6.95 3.98 -31.15
C ALA A 93 -5.55 3.87 -30.51
N ALA A 94 -5.46 3.98 -29.18
CA ALA A 94 -4.22 3.95 -28.41
C ALA A 94 -3.91 2.59 -27.76
N LEU A 95 -4.91 1.71 -27.58
CA LEU A 95 -4.75 0.44 -26.85
C LEU A 95 -3.57 -0.40 -27.37
N VAL A 96 -3.46 -0.59 -28.69
CA VAL A 96 -2.39 -1.40 -29.29
C VAL A 96 -1.01 -0.78 -29.05
N ALA A 97 -0.90 0.54 -29.14
CA ALA A 97 0.35 1.25 -28.88
C ALA A 97 0.75 1.19 -27.40
N LEU A 98 -0.21 1.34 -26.48
CA LEU A 98 0.01 1.17 -25.05
C LEU A 98 0.51 -0.25 -24.74
N ALA A 99 -0.14 -1.26 -25.31
CA ALA A 99 0.22 -2.66 -25.13
C ALA A 99 1.64 -2.98 -25.63
N ALA A 100 2.05 -2.41 -26.76
CA ALA A 100 3.41 -2.58 -27.29
C ALA A 100 4.51 -2.00 -26.38
N THR A 101 4.17 -1.09 -25.46
CA THR A 101 5.12 -0.50 -24.50
C THR A 101 5.21 -1.27 -23.17
N LEU A 102 4.48 -2.36 -23.01
CA LEU A 102 4.53 -3.18 -21.80
C LEU A 102 5.80 -4.04 -21.69
N ASP A 103 6.47 -4.33 -22.80
CA ASP A 103 7.69 -5.16 -22.86
C ASP A 103 8.94 -4.42 -22.33
N ASP A 104 8.85 -3.11 -22.07
CA ASP A 104 9.93 -2.31 -21.51
C ASP A 104 9.67 -2.00 -20.03
N SER A 105 10.56 -2.49 -19.16
CA SER A 105 10.48 -2.32 -17.70
C SER A 105 10.43 -0.86 -17.23
N ARG A 106 10.87 0.11 -18.07
CA ARG A 106 10.83 1.54 -17.75
C ARG A 106 9.48 2.19 -18.06
N THR A 107 8.73 1.64 -19.02
CA THR A 107 7.44 2.19 -19.47
C THR A 107 6.26 1.38 -18.96
N VAL A 108 6.48 0.13 -18.56
CA VAL A 108 5.42 -0.82 -18.16
C VAL A 108 4.49 -0.26 -17.09
N GLN A 109 5.00 0.49 -16.10
CA GLN A 109 4.18 1.07 -15.05
C GLN A 109 3.24 2.17 -15.56
N ALA A 110 3.73 3.06 -16.43
CA ALA A 110 2.92 4.13 -17.00
C ALA A 110 1.90 3.58 -18.00
N ALA A 111 2.32 2.62 -18.84
CA ALA A 111 1.45 1.94 -19.79
C ALA A 111 0.36 1.13 -19.08
N SER A 112 0.69 0.37 -18.03
CA SER A 112 -0.29 -0.40 -17.26
C SER A 112 -1.26 0.50 -16.51
N ALA A 113 -0.83 1.65 -16.01
CA ALA A 113 -1.75 2.64 -15.39
C ALA A 113 -2.79 3.16 -16.40
N ALA A 114 -2.37 3.53 -17.61
CA ALA A 114 -3.28 3.97 -18.66
C ALA A 114 -4.26 2.86 -19.09
N LEU A 115 -3.76 1.63 -19.27
CA LEU A 115 -4.59 0.47 -19.63
C LEU A 115 -5.58 0.09 -18.52
N HIS A 116 -5.15 0.14 -17.27
CA HIS A 116 -6.00 -0.09 -16.11
C HIS A 116 -7.17 0.90 -16.10
N ARG A 117 -6.89 2.17 -16.37
CA ARG A 117 -7.91 3.20 -16.45
C ARG A 117 -8.86 3.00 -17.62
N ALA A 118 -8.35 2.64 -18.80
CA ALA A 118 -9.19 2.31 -19.95
C ALA A 118 -10.16 1.17 -19.61
N ALA A 119 -9.67 0.13 -18.92
CA ALA A 119 -10.49 -1.00 -18.51
C ALA A 119 -11.61 -0.62 -17.53
N LEU A 120 -11.29 0.21 -16.52
CA LEU A 120 -12.28 0.74 -15.57
C LEU A 120 -13.32 1.66 -16.25
N ALA A 121 -12.93 2.36 -17.31
CA ALA A 121 -13.85 3.14 -18.13
C ALA A 121 -14.71 2.27 -19.08
N GLY A 122 -14.57 0.95 -19.02
CA GLY A 122 -15.36 0.00 -19.80
C GLY A 122 -14.82 -0.27 -21.21
N TYR A 123 -13.62 0.21 -21.55
CA TYR A 123 -13.04 -0.05 -22.86
C TYR A 123 -12.52 -1.50 -22.93
N PRO A 124 -12.86 -2.24 -24.00
CA PRO A 124 -12.55 -3.66 -24.09
C PRO A 124 -11.05 -3.90 -24.26
N LEU A 125 -10.46 -4.70 -23.37
CA LEU A 125 -9.04 -5.08 -23.44
C LEU A 125 -8.78 -6.31 -24.30
N ALA A 126 -9.81 -6.94 -24.86
CA ALA A 126 -9.69 -8.10 -25.72
C ALA A 126 -8.65 -7.96 -26.85
N PRO A 127 -8.51 -6.79 -27.54
CA PRO A 127 -7.52 -6.62 -28.60
C PRO A 127 -6.06 -6.72 -28.16
N ILE A 128 -5.78 -6.57 -26.87
CA ILE A 128 -4.41 -6.52 -26.33
C ILE A 128 -4.10 -7.64 -25.33
N ARG A 129 -4.99 -8.62 -25.22
CA ARG A 129 -4.87 -9.74 -24.27
C ARG A 129 -3.53 -10.46 -24.38
N GLU A 130 -3.07 -10.73 -25.60
CA GLU A 130 -1.81 -11.45 -25.83
C GLU A 130 -0.62 -10.66 -25.26
N ALA A 131 -0.59 -9.35 -25.44
CA ALA A 131 0.45 -8.49 -24.90
C ALA A 131 0.41 -8.46 -23.36
N LEU A 132 -0.78 -8.40 -22.75
CA LEU A 132 -0.92 -8.47 -21.29
C LEU A 132 -0.39 -9.80 -20.73
N SER A 133 -0.69 -10.93 -21.40
CA SER A 133 -0.18 -12.24 -20.99
C SER A 133 1.34 -12.35 -21.07
N LYS A 134 1.96 -11.80 -22.13
CA LYS A 134 3.43 -11.75 -22.26
C LYS A 134 4.06 -10.88 -21.19
N ALA A 135 3.43 -9.73 -20.91
CA ALA A 135 3.93 -8.75 -19.96
C ALA A 135 3.63 -9.08 -18.48
N ALA A 136 2.88 -10.14 -18.18
CA ALA A 136 2.52 -10.51 -16.80
C ALA A 136 3.73 -10.79 -15.90
N ALA A 137 4.87 -11.13 -16.50
CA ALA A 137 6.16 -11.30 -15.83
C ALA A 137 6.74 -9.98 -15.28
N HIS A 138 6.28 -8.82 -15.76
CA HIS A 138 6.78 -7.50 -15.37
C HIS A 138 6.15 -6.93 -14.08
N GLY A 139 5.36 -7.72 -13.33
CA GLY A 139 4.97 -7.42 -11.96
C GLY A 139 3.51 -7.05 -11.74
N GLY A 140 3.20 -6.52 -10.55
CA GLY A 140 1.84 -6.38 -10.02
C GLY A 140 0.90 -5.46 -10.81
N SER A 141 1.42 -4.45 -11.50
CA SER A 141 0.59 -3.48 -12.23
C SER A 141 -0.04 -4.05 -13.50
N VAL A 142 0.67 -4.91 -14.24
CA VAL A 142 0.11 -5.63 -15.40
C VAL A 142 -0.94 -6.65 -14.94
N ARG A 143 -0.69 -7.32 -13.81
CA ARG A 143 -1.66 -8.26 -13.22
C ARG A 143 -2.97 -7.57 -12.83
N ALA A 144 -2.93 -6.31 -12.39
CA ALA A 144 -4.14 -5.53 -12.14
C ALA A 144 -4.96 -5.34 -13.42
N VAL A 145 -4.32 -4.98 -14.54
CA VAL A 145 -4.98 -4.88 -15.84
C VAL A 145 -5.57 -6.22 -16.29
N GLN A 146 -4.86 -7.32 -16.07
CA GLN A 146 -5.35 -8.67 -16.39
C GLN A 146 -6.56 -9.07 -15.57
N ARG A 147 -6.63 -8.68 -14.29
CA ARG A 147 -7.83 -8.94 -13.47
C ARG A 147 -9.04 -8.19 -14.02
N LEU A 148 -8.88 -6.92 -14.40
CA LEU A 148 -9.96 -6.17 -15.05
C LEU A 148 -10.38 -6.78 -16.39
N GLU A 149 -9.44 -7.23 -17.21
CA GLU A 149 -9.74 -7.97 -18.46
C GLU A 149 -10.53 -9.26 -18.19
N ALA A 150 -10.17 -9.99 -17.13
CA ALA A 150 -10.88 -11.22 -16.74
C ALA A 150 -12.30 -10.92 -16.24
N LEU A 151 -12.51 -9.81 -15.53
CA LEU A 151 -13.84 -9.35 -15.10
C LEU A 151 -14.69 -8.97 -16.33
N GLN A 152 -14.12 -8.27 -17.31
CA GLN A 152 -14.79 -7.94 -18.58
C GLN A 152 -15.25 -9.21 -19.31
N ARG A 153 -14.43 -10.27 -19.33
CA ARG A 153 -14.80 -11.56 -19.94
C ARG A 153 -15.92 -12.31 -19.24
N ARG A 154 -16.15 -12.05 -17.96
CA ARG A 154 -17.22 -12.67 -17.17
C ARG A 154 -18.53 -11.86 -17.24
N ASP A 155 -18.61 -10.88 -18.16
CA ASP A 155 -19.74 -9.96 -18.33
C ASP A 155 -20.14 -9.28 -17.00
N GLN A 156 -19.14 -8.96 -16.16
CA GLN A 156 -19.35 -8.35 -14.84
C GLN A 156 -19.43 -6.81 -14.91
N ASP A 157 -20.25 -6.28 -15.81
CA ASP A 157 -20.35 -4.84 -16.09
C ASP A 157 -20.75 -4.01 -14.86
N LEU A 158 -21.60 -4.57 -13.99
CA LEU A 158 -21.96 -3.90 -12.75
C LEU A 158 -20.77 -3.80 -11.80
N ASP A 159 -20.01 -4.88 -11.63
CA ASP A 159 -18.86 -4.92 -10.74
C ASP A 159 -17.75 -3.97 -11.26
N LEU A 160 -17.52 -3.92 -12.58
CA LEU A 160 -16.59 -2.97 -13.20
C LEU A 160 -17.01 -1.50 -13.02
N ARG A 161 -18.30 -1.18 -13.18
CA ARG A 161 -18.79 0.19 -12.94
C ARG A 161 -18.59 0.63 -11.49
N ARG A 162 -18.88 -0.27 -10.54
CA ARG A 162 -18.67 0.00 -9.11
C ARG A 162 -17.20 0.15 -8.76
N LEU A 163 -16.34 -0.72 -9.31
CA LEU A 163 -14.89 -0.60 -9.14
C LEU A 163 -14.41 0.75 -9.68
N SER A 164 -14.86 1.15 -10.87
CA SER A 164 -14.55 2.45 -11.46
C SER A 164 -14.93 3.61 -10.53
N ALA A 165 -16.16 3.60 -9.99
CA ALA A 165 -16.61 4.61 -9.03
C ALA A 165 -15.73 4.68 -7.78
N VAL A 166 -15.36 3.53 -7.20
CA VAL A 166 -14.46 3.47 -6.04
C VAL A 166 -13.07 4.00 -6.39
N TYR A 167 -12.48 3.58 -7.51
CA TYR A 167 -11.17 4.06 -7.96
C TYR A 167 -11.15 5.57 -8.19
N GLU A 168 -12.21 6.14 -8.77
CA GLU A 168 -12.32 7.58 -9.00
C GLU A 168 -12.42 8.39 -7.71
N GLN A 169 -13.25 7.93 -6.77
CA GLN A 169 -13.44 8.59 -5.48
C GLN A 169 -12.20 8.51 -4.59
N GLN A 170 -11.38 7.46 -4.75
CA GLN A 170 -10.18 7.21 -3.94
C GLN A 170 -8.87 7.67 -4.61
N ARG A 171 -8.95 8.47 -5.69
CA ARG A 171 -7.80 8.93 -6.50
C ARG A 171 -6.60 9.56 -5.75
N PRO A 172 -6.68 10.08 -4.50
CA PRO A 172 -5.47 10.51 -3.78
C PRO A 172 -4.83 9.44 -2.87
N ILE A 173 -5.29 8.19 -2.85
CA ILE A 173 -4.95 7.24 -1.77
C ILE A 173 -4.33 5.95 -2.32
N GLY A 174 -3.01 5.97 -2.52
CA GLY A 174 -2.23 4.79 -2.89
C GLY A 174 -2.37 3.62 -1.90
N ASN A 175 -2.83 3.89 -0.69
CA ASN A 175 -2.92 2.94 0.42
C ASN A 175 -4.05 1.91 0.26
N LEU A 176 -4.91 2.03 -0.76
CA LEU A 176 -5.97 1.05 -1.05
C LEU A 176 -5.62 0.06 -2.17
N HIS A 177 -4.53 0.26 -2.90
CA HIS A 177 -4.22 -0.55 -4.09
C HIS A 177 -4.11 -2.05 -3.79
N GLY A 178 -3.46 -2.42 -2.68
CA GLY A 178 -3.35 -3.82 -2.25
C GLY A 178 -4.71 -4.44 -1.91
N ALA A 179 -5.59 -3.70 -1.22
CA ALA A 179 -6.93 -4.16 -0.86
C ALA A 179 -7.85 -4.31 -2.08
N LEU A 180 -7.78 -3.35 -3.02
CA LEU A 180 -8.51 -3.41 -4.29
C LEU A 180 -8.07 -4.61 -5.14
N GLY A 181 -6.76 -4.92 -5.18
CA GLY A 181 -6.27 -6.12 -5.85
C GLY A 181 -6.84 -7.41 -5.26
N LEU A 182 -6.98 -7.51 -3.94
CA LEU A 182 -7.59 -8.67 -3.25
C LEU A 182 -9.10 -8.75 -3.49
N LEU A 183 -9.77 -7.62 -3.59
CA LEU A 183 -11.18 -7.53 -3.97
C LEU A 183 -11.39 -8.03 -5.41
N GLU A 184 -10.59 -7.53 -6.36
CA GLU A 184 -10.59 -7.99 -7.76
C GLU A 184 -10.36 -9.50 -7.87
N ASP A 185 -9.36 -10.02 -7.14
CA ASP A 185 -9.09 -11.46 -7.04
C ASP A 185 -10.31 -12.25 -6.50
N SER A 186 -11.05 -11.68 -5.54
CA SER A 186 -12.22 -12.31 -4.95
C SER A 186 -13.46 -12.24 -5.86
N LEU A 187 -13.61 -11.20 -6.69
CA LEU A 187 -14.65 -11.11 -7.73
C LEU A 187 -14.43 -12.11 -8.87
N LEU A 188 -13.17 -12.52 -9.08
CA LEU A 188 -12.78 -13.57 -10.02
C LEU A 188 -12.82 -14.97 -9.40
N SER A 189 -13.13 -15.10 -8.12
CA SER A 189 -13.21 -16.40 -7.45
C SER A 189 -14.41 -17.21 -7.96
N ASP A 190 -14.22 -18.52 -8.10
CA ASP A 190 -15.32 -19.46 -8.40
C ASP A 190 -16.03 -19.92 -7.11
N VAL A 191 -15.52 -19.50 -5.93
CA VAL A 191 -16.13 -19.80 -4.63
C VAL A 191 -17.25 -18.80 -4.35
N ALA A 192 -18.50 -19.29 -4.35
CA ALA A 192 -19.69 -18.45 -4.23
C ALA A 192 -19.70 -17.55 -2.97
N ALA A 193 -19.18 -18.04 -1.84
CA ALA A 193 -19.09 -17.28 -0.60
C ALA A 193 -18.13 -16.08 -0.75
N GLU A 194 -16.98 -16.29 -1.40
CA GLU A 194 -16.00 -15.22 -1.65
C GLU A 194 -16.54 -14.17 -2.62
N LEU A 195 -17.21 -14.60 -3.68
CA LEU A 195 -17.83 -13.70 -4.64
C LEU A 195 -18.93 -12.84 -3.98
N THR A 196 -19.73 -13.45 -3.10
CA THR A 196 -20.79 -12.75 -2.36
C THR A 196 -20.20 -11.70 -1.41
N GLU A 197 -19.16 -12.07 -0.66
CA GLU A 197 -18.42 -11.16 0.20
C GLU A 197 -17.79 -10.00 -0.59
N ALA A 198 -17.15 -10.30 -1.71
CA ALA A 198 -16.53 -9.32 -2.59
C ALA A 198 -17.54 -8.30 -3.13
N ARG A 199 -18.69 -8.76 -3.63
CA ARG A 199 -19.75 -7.87 -4.13
C ARG A 199 -20.33 -7.00 -3.03
N ARG A 200 -20.54 -7.57 -1.84
CA ARG A 200 -21.01 -6.80 -0.69
C ARG A 200 -20.02 -5.72 -0.30
N ALA A 201 -18.73 -6.06 -0.20
CA ALA A 201 -17.67 -5.10 0.12
C ALA A 201 -17.59 -3.98 -0.93
N LEU A 202 -17.67 -4.34 -2.22
CA LEU A 202 -17.68 -3.37 -3.30
C LEU A 202 -18.88 -2.41 -3.25
N GLU A 203 -20.07 -2.92 -2.94
CA GLU A 203 -21.26 -2.10 -2.73
C GLU A 203 -21.14 -1.15 -1.52
N GLU A 204 -20.58 -1.65 -0.42
CA GLU A 204 -20.36 -0.84 0.78
C GLU A 204 -19.30 0.24 0.53
N ALA A 205 -18.24 -0.08 -0.22
CA ALA A 205 -17.22 0.87 -0.65
C ALA A 205 -17.79 1.96 -1.57
N GLU A 206 -18.61 1.59 -2.56
CA GLU A 206 -19.29 2.56 -3.44
C GLU A 206 -20.18 3.51 -2.64
N ARG A 207 -20.98 2.98 -1.69
CA ARG A 207 -21.84 3.79 -0.81
C ARG A 207 -21.04 4.68 0.15
N ALA A 208 -19.84 4.29 0.52
CA ALA A 208 -18.96 5.07 1.39
C ALA A 208 -18.43 6.34 0.69
N GLY A 209 -18.39 6.36 -0.64
CA GLY A 209 -17.97 7.55 -1.38
C GLY A 209 -16.50 7.90 -1.12
N SER A 210 -16.25 9.17 -0.79
CA SER A 210 -14.91 9.66 -0.43
C SER A 210 -14.50 9.34 1.01
N ASP A 211 -15.33 8.67 1.81
CA ASP A 211 -14.98 8.26 3.18
C ASP A 211 -14.05 7.04 3.14
N VAL A 212 -12.75 7.35 3.06
CA VAL A 212 -11.63 6.40 3.03
C VAL A 212 -11.71 5.38 4.15
N TYR A 213 -12.09 5.83 5.35
CA TYR A 213 -12.17 4.98 6.51
C TYR A 213 -13.26 3.92 6.32
N ARG A 214 -14.45 4.33 5.85
CA ARG A 214 -15.54 3.39 5.57
C ARG A 214 -15.24 2.46 4.40
N VAL A 215 -14.60 2.96 3.34
CA VAL A 215 -14.12 2.10 2.24
C VAL A 215 -13.18 1.04 2.77
N TRP A 216 -12.18 1.43 3.56
CA TRP A 216 -11.21 0.50 4.11
C TRP A 216 -11.86 -0.56 5.01
N VAL A 217 -12.80 -0.15 5.88
CA VAL A 217 -13.56 -1.08 6.73
C VAL A 217 -14.35 -2.10 5.92
N SER A 218 -14.91 -1.73 4.77
CA SER A 218 -15.62 -2.69 3.91
C SER A 218 -14.71 -3.79 3.32
N PHE A 219 -13.40 -3.55 3.22
CA PHE A 219 -12.43 -4.52 2.69
C PHE A 219 -11.80 -5.41 3.78
N LEU A 220 -11.98 -5.09 5.06
CA LEU A 220 -11.41 -5.84 6.19
C LEU A 220 -11.71 -7.35 6.17
N PRO A 221 -12.96 -7.79 5.92
CA PRO A 221 -13.27 -9.23 5.89
C PRO A 221 -12.46 -9.96 4.82
N ILE A 222 -12.37 -9.37 3.62
CA ILE A 222 -11.61 -9.94 2.49
C ILE A 222 -10.14 -10.04 2.85
N MET A 223 -9.54 -8.94 3.34
CA MET A 223 -8.11 -8.93 3.71
C MET A 223 -7.81 -9.96 4.81
N THR A 224 -8.66 -10.05 5.83
CA THR A 224 -8.48 -10.99 6.94
C THR A 224 -8.57 -12.44 6.47
N ARG A 225 -9.57 -12.77 5.63
CA ARG A 225 -9.73 -14.09 5.04
C ARG A 225 -8.54 -14.50 4.19
N GLN A 226 -8.00 -13.57 3.40
CA GLN A 226 -6.87 -13.83 2.50
C GLN A 226 -5.55 -14.12 3.23
N LEU A 227 -5.44 -13.85 4.55
CA LEU A 227 -4.32 -14.34 5.36
C LEU A 227 -4.25 -15.88 5.40
N GLY A 228 -5.37 -16.57 5.21
CA GLY A 228 -5.45 -18.03 5.14
C GLY A 228 -5.43 -18.62 3.74
N ALA A 229 -5.14 -17.82 2.71
CA ALA A 229 -5.10 -18.30 1.32
C ALA A 229 -3.96 -19.32 1.10
N ALA A 230 -4.13 -20.23 0.14
CA ALA A 230 -3.06 -21.18 -0.22
C ALA A 230 -1.88 -20.53 -0.97
N ASP A 231 -2.10 -19.34 -1.55
CA ASP A 231 -1.12 -18.59 -2.33
C ASP A 231 -0.34 -17.62 -1.43
N HIS A 232 0.97 -17.81 -1.37
CA HIS A 232 1.87 -17.00 -0.55
C HIS A 232 1.84 -15.52 -0.91
N GLU A 233 1.75 -15.19 -2.20
CA GLU A 233 1.71 -13.80 -2.65
C GLU A 233 0.42 -13.11 -2.19
N ARG A 234 -0.70 -13.85 -2.21
CA ARG A 234 -1.98 -13.35 -1.69
C ARG A 234 -1.92 -13.11 -0.19
N ARG A 235 -1.32 -14.02 0.57
CA ARG A 235 -1.13 -13.86 2.04
C ARG A 235 -0.25 -12.66 2.37
N ALA A 236 0.90 -12.51 1.69
CA ALA A 236 1.79 -11.35 1.87
C ALA A 236 1.08 -10.03 1.52
N ARG A 237 0.33 -9.99 0.40
CA ARG A 237 -0.45 -8.82 -0.01
C ARG A 237 -1.56 -8.49 1.00
N ALA A 238 -2.23 -9.49 1.54
CA ALA A 238 -3.25 -9.33 2.57
C ALA A 238 -2.67 -8.72 3.85
N ALA A 239 -1.54 -9.22 4.33
CA ALA A 239 -0.83 -8.63 5.45
C ALA A 239 -0.45 -7.16 5.15
N ALA A 240 0.22 -6.89 4.03
CA ALA A 240 0.62 -5.54 3.66
C ALA A 240 -0.57 -4.57 3.50
N ALA A 241 -1.71 -5.03 2.99
CA ALA A 241 -2.93 -4.23 2.86
C ALA A 241 -3.55 -3.92 4.23
N LEU A 242 -3.51 -4.86 5.18
CA LEU A 242 -3.96 -4.64 6.55
C LEU A 242 -3.15 -3.56 7.27
N ALA A 243 -1.84 -3.48 7.04
CA ALA A 243 -0.99 -2.42 7.62
C ALA A 243 -1.43 -1.00 7.22
N GLN A 244 -2.16 -0.87 6.09
CA GLN A 244 -2.62 0.43 5.61
C GLN A 244 -3.76 1.03 6.46
N VAL A 245 -4.31 0.27 7.42
CA VAL A 245 -5.31 0.73 8.39
C VAL A 245 -4.92 2.04 9.08
N LYS A 246 -3.63 2.21 9.39
CA LYS A 246 -3.12 3.40 10.08
C LYS A 246 -3.45 4.69 9.33
N PHE A 247 -3.40 4.66 8.00
CA PHE A 247 -3.73 5.82 7.18
C PHE A 247 -5.22 6.11 7.10
N ALA A 248 -6.05 5.08 7.18
CA ALA A 248 -7.50 5.23 7.23
C ALA A 248 -7.94 5.85 8.57
N VAL A 249 -7.37 5.37 9.68
CA VAL A 249 -7.62 5.91 11.03
C VAL A 249 -7.21 7.38 11.12
N GLY A 250 -6.01 7.74 10.63
CA GLY A 250 -5.53 9.13 10.63
C GLY A 250 -6.32 10.09 9.72
N ARG A 251 -7.22 9.58 8.88
CA ARG A 251 -8.07 10.37 7.96
C ARG A 251 -9.56 10.27 8.28
N SER A 252 -9.93 9.69 9.44
CA SER A 252 -11.33 9.52 9.82
C SER A 252 -12.03 10.88 10.06
N PRO A 253 -13.13 11.21 9.36
CA PRO A 253 -13.79 12.49 9.51
C PRO A 253 -14.46 12.65 10.88
N GLY A 254 -14.18 13.77 11.57
CA GLY A 254 -14.90 14.15 12.79
C GLY A 254 -14.65 13.23 14.00
N ARG A 255 -13.58 12.42 13.95
CA ARG A 255 -13.17 11.53 15.05
C ARG A 255 -11.72 11.75 15.41
N SER A 256 -11.39 11.57 16.67
CA SER A 256 -9.99 11.43 17.07
C SER A 256 -9.41 10.12 16.53
N GLU A 257 -8.09 10.07 16.37
CA GLU A 257 -7.37 8.85 15.96
C GLU A 257 -7.70 7.68 16.90
N ARG A 258 -7.85 7.96 18.20
CA ARG A 258 -8.21 6.96 19.21
C ARG A 258 -9.62 6.41 19.00
N GLU A 259 -10.62 7.26 18.82
CA GLU A 259 -12.00 6.82 18.56
C GLU A 259 -12.13 6.03 17.26
N ALA A 260 -11.40 6.44 16.22
CA ALA A 260 -11.36 5.71 14.96
C ALA A 260 -10.65 4.35 15.12
N ALA A 261 -9.57 4.28 15.90
CA ALA A 261 -8.90 3.02 16.22
C ALA A 261 -9.82 2.07 16.99
N ASP A 262 -10.51 2.55 18.02
CA ASP A 262 -11.41 1.74 18.86
C ASP A 262 -12.53 1.06 18.05
N LEU A 263 -12.96 1.69 16.94
CA LEU A 263 -13.97 1.13 16.05
C LEU A 263 -13.43 0.03 15.11
N VAL A 264 -12.14 0.04 14.77
CA VAL A 264 -11.52 -1.01 13.94
C VAL A 264 -10.93 -2.15 14.77
N LEU A 265 -10.55 -1.91 16.03
CA LEU A 265 -9.91 -2.91 16.88
C LEU A 265 -10.63 -4.27 16.94
N PRO A 266 -11.98 -4.36 17.03
CA PRO A 266 -12.69 -5.63 17.01
C PRO A 266 -12.46 -6.45 15.72
N TRP A 267 -12.20 -5.77 14.60
CA TRP A 267 -11.93 -6.40 13.31
C TRP A 267 -10.45 -6.76 13.11
N LEU A 268 -9.54 -6.00 13.74
CA LEU A 268 -8.11 -6.29 13.69
C LEU A 268 -7.72 -7.49 14.55
N ARG A 269 -8.42 -7.71 15.67
CA ARG A 269 -8.08 -8.80 16.61
C ARG A 269 -8.13 -10.19 15.96
N PRO A 270 -9.19 -10.58 15.22
CA PRO A 270 -9.21 -11.87 14.51
C PRO A 270 -8.06 -12.04 13.51
N ALA A 271 -7.61 -10.95 12.89
CA ALA A 271 -6.51 -10.99 11.94
C ALA A 271 -5.13 -11.23 12.59
N LEU A 272 -4.96 -10.96 13.89
CA LEU A 272 -3.69 -11.19 14.59
C LEU A 272 -3.25 -12.66 14.55
N GLU A 273 -4.18 -13.61 14.70
CA GLU A 273 -3.86 -15.04 14.63
C GLU A 273 -3.33 -15.41 13.24
N GLY A 274 -4.03 -14.96 12.19
CA GLY A 274 -3.59 -15.16 10.80
C GLY A 274 -2.22 -14.54 10.54
N LEU A 275 -2.01 -13.28 10.95
CA LEU A 275 -0.72 -12.61 10.81
C LEU A 275 0.40 -13.37 11.53
N THR A 276 0.17 -13.80 12.77
CA THR A 276 1.22 -14.48 13.52
C THR A 276 1.56 -15.85 12.97
N ALA A 277 0.62 -16.55 12.32
CA ALA A 277 0.93 -17.76 11.56
C ALA A 277 1.87 -17.46 10.38
N LEU A 278 1.77 -16.29 9.74
CA LEU A 278 2.66 -15.88 8.65
C LEU A 278 4.09 -15.57 9.10
N LEU A 279 4.36 -15.40 10.39
CA LEU A 279 5.73 -15.24 10.91
C LEU A 279 6.56 -16.52 10.75
N GLU A 280 5.91 -17.66 10.52
CA GLU A 280 6.54 -18.95 10.22
C GLU A 280 6.56 -19.25 8.70
N GLY A 281 6.10 -18.31 7.87
CA GLY A 281 5.98 -18.46 6.42
C GLY A 281 7.22 -18.03 5.63
N GLU A 282 6.99 -17.69 4.37
CA GLU A 282 8.03 -17.21 3.44
C GLU A 282 8.53 -15.81 3.80
N ASP A 283 9.70 -15.45 3.29
CA ASP A 283 10.39 -14.19 3.57
C ASP A 283 9.50 -12.94 3.47
N GLU A 284 8.69 -12.84 2.42
CA GLU A 284 7.79 -11.70 2.19
C GLU A 284 6.61 -11.68 3.16
N GLU A 285 6.06 -12.86 3.49
CA GLU A 285 4.95 -13.02 4.42
C GLU A 285 5.38 -12.63 5.82
N ARG A 286 6.56 -13.10 6.25
CA ARG A 286 7.15 -12.78 7.56
C ARG A 286 7.35 -11.28 7.72
N LEU A 287 7.93 -10.63 6.71
CA LEU A 287 8.17 -9.19 6.73
C LEU A 287 6.87 -8.39 6.75
N ALA A 288 5.93 -8.71 5.86
CA ALA A 288 4.64 -8.04 5.80
C ALA A 288 3.85 -8.22 7.10
N SER A 289 3.85 -9.44 7.65
CA SER A 289 3.19 -9.75 8.92
C SER A 289 3.78 -8.98 10.08
N ALA A 290 5.09 -9.01 10.28
CA ALA A 290 5.75 -8.35 11.39
C ALA A 290 5.49 -6.82 11.38
N ALA A 291 5.59 -6.19 10.20
CA ALA A 291 5.27 -4.77 10.03
C ALA A 291 3.78 -4.48 10.30
N THR A 292 2.87 -5.37 9.93
CA THR A 292 1.43 -5.22 10.18
C THR A 292 1.08 -5.34 11.64
N ILE A 293 1.67 -6.31 12.35
CA ILE A 293 1.46 -6.52 13.78
C ILE A 293 1.95 -5.29 14.56
N GLU A 294 3.09 -4.71 14.19
CA GLU A 294 3.57 -3.45 14.78
C GLU A 294 2.51 -2.36 14.67
N VAL A 295 1.95 -2.15 13.48
CA VAL A 295 0.87 -1.16 13.26
C VAL A 295 -0.36 -1.47 14.12
N PHE A 296 -0.76 -2.74 14.24
CA PHE A 296 -1.93 -3.11 15.03
C PHE A 296 -1.73 -2.76 16.51
N VAL A 297 -0.52 -2.98 17.04
CA VAL A 297 -0.17 -2.59 18.41
C VAL A 297 -0.12 -1.07 18.57
N GLU A 298 0.38 -0.34 17.57
CA GLU A 298 0.32 1.13 17.54
C GLU A 298 -1.12 1.66 17.60
N LEU A 299 -2.09 0.90 17.08
CA LEU A 299 -3.50 1.23 17.18
C LEU A 299 -4.17 0.74 18.47
N GLY A 300 -3.45 0.03 19.34
CA GLY A 300 -3.95 -0.45 20.63
C GLY A 300 -4.47 -1.88 20.62
N CYS A 301 -4.14 -2.67 19.59
CA CYS A 301 -4.49 -4.09 19.60
C CYS A 301 -3.67 -4.83 20.67
N PRO A 302 -4.32 -5.57 21.59
CA PRO A 302 -3.60 -6.30 22.63
C PRO A 302 -2.84 -7.49 22.03
N LEU A 303 -1.62 -7.73 22.53
CA LEU A 303 -0.76 -8.86 22.11
C LEU A 303 -0.93 -10.11 22.98
N THR A 304 -1.91 -10.16 23.88
CA THR A 304 -2.00 -11.21 24.92
C THR A 304 -1.90 -12.62 24.34
N ASP A 305 -2.57 -12.86 23.20
CA ASP A 305 -2.70 -14.20 22.61
C ASP A 305 -1.56 -14.54 21.63
N VAL A 306 -0.74 -13.57 21.28
CA VAL A 306 0.27 -13.69 20.20
C VAL A 306 1.68 -13.32 20.63
N ARG A 307 1.86 -12.93 21.89
CA ARG A 307 3.13 -12.49 22.46
C ARG A 307 4.22 -13.53 22.34
N ASP A 308 3.94 -14.78 22.68
CA ASP A 308 4.97 -15.84 22.69
C ASP A 308 5.52 -16.10 21.29
N ARG A 309 4.66 -16.04 20.26
CA ARG A 309 5.07 -16.16 18.85
C ARG A 309 5.95 -15.00 18.40
N LEU A 310 5.63 -13.78 18.82
CA LEU A 310 6.45 -12.61 18.55
C LEU A 310 7.82 -12.68 19.25
N GLU A 311 7.87 -13.19 20.48
CA GLU A 311 9.13 -13.38 21.20
C GLU A 311 10.01 -14.43 20.52
N ILE A 312 9.43 -15.50 19.96
CA ILE A 312 10.15 -16.47 19.12
C ILE A 312 10.70 -15.79 17.85
N ALA A 313 9.88 -14.96 17.18
CA ALA A 313 10.26 -14.25 15.95
C ALA A 313 11.37 -13.19 16.16
N LEU A 314 11.75 -12.87 17.40
CA LEU A 314 12.96 -12.07 17.66
C LEU A 314 14.25 -12.81 17.31
N GLY A 315 14.22 -14.15 17.23
CA GLY A 315 15.32 -14.96 16.74
C GLY A 315 15.38 -15.10 15.22
N ASP A 316 14.53 -14.38 14.47
CA ASP A 316 14.48 -14.50 13.01
C ASP A 316 15.82 -14.07 12.36
N ALA A 317 16.20 -14.77 11.29
CA ALA A 317 17.43 -14.46 10.56
C ALA A 317 17.39 -13.08 9.88
N ARG A 318 16.20 -12.55 9.57
CA ARG A 318 16.01 -11.26 8.90
C ARG A 318 15.98 -10.11 9.91
N PRO A 319 16.91 -9.14 9.85
CA PRO A 319 16.93 -8.00 10.76
C PRO A 319 15.65 -7.17 10.78
N GLU A 320 14.98 -7.03 9.62
CA GLU A 320 13.77 -6.21 9.49
C GLU A 320 12.58 -6.83 10.23
N VAL A 321 12.43 -8.16 10.15
CA VAL A 321 11.40 -8.92 10.89
C VAL A 321 11.62 -8.75 12.39
N ARG A 322 12.86 -8.97 12.85
CA ARG A 322 13.22 -8.78 14.26
C ARG A 322 12.93 -7.37 14.75
N ALA A 323 13.31 -6.36 13.96
CA ALA A 323 13.12 -4.97 14.32
C ALA A 323 11.63 -4.62 14.45
N ALA A 324 10.78 -5.10 13.53
CA ALA A 324 9.33 -4.90 13.61
C ALA A 324 8.70 -5.63 14.81
N CYS A 325 9.05 -6.91 15.04
CA CYS A 325 8.58 -7.66 16.21
C CYS A 325 9.02 -7.02 17.54
N SER A 326 10.27 -6.53 17.61
CA SER A 326 10.80 -5.79 18.76
C SER A 326 10.01 -4.51 19.01
N ARG A 327 9.73 -3.71 17.97
CA ARG A 327 8.94 -2.48 18.11
C ARG A 327 7.52 -2.77 18.53
N ALA A 328 6.88 -3.78 17.96
CA ALA A 328 5.55 -4.24 18.36
C ALA A 328 5.49 -4.60 19.85
N LEU A 329 6.41 -5.44 20.32
CA LEU A 329 6.46 -5.84 21.73
C LEU A 329 6.78 -4.66 22.66
N SER A 330 7.69 -3.77 22.25
CA SER A 330 8.06 -2.56 23.01
C SER A 330 6.89 -1.58 23.12
N ALA A 331 6.14 -1.38 22.02
CA ALA A 331 4.94 -0.54 21.99
C ALA A 331 3.83 -1.09 22.89
N ALA A 332 3.63 -2.42 22.90
CA ALA A 332 2.67 -3.07 23.77
C ALA A 332 3.04 -2.90 25.26
N LEU A 333 4.33 -3.02 25.60
CA LEU A 333 4.82 -2.80 26.97
C LEU A 333 4.71 -1.35 27.40
N GLY A 334 5.00 -0.40 26.51
CA GLY A 334 4.82 1.02 26.75
C GLY A 334 3.37 1.39 27.08
N ARG A 335 2.38 0.70 26.48
CA ARG A 335 0.97 0.83 26.85
C ARG A 335 0.61 0.10 28.13
N ALA A 336 1.08 -1.13 28.31
CA ALA A 336 0.82 -1.89 29.54
C ALA A 336 1.35 -1.16 30.79
N GLY A 337 2.51 -0.50 30.70
CA GLY A 337 3.05 0.37 31.75
C GLY A 337 2.25 1.65 32.01
N LYS A 338 1.35 2.03 31.11
CA LYS A 338 0.39 3.13 31.29
C LYS A 338 -0.98 2.66 31.80
N GLU A 339 -1.33 1.38 31.62
CA GLU A 339 -2.73 0.92 31.72
C GLU A 339 -2.97 -0.30 32.64
N GLN A 340 -1.97 -1.09 33.08
CA GLN A 340 -2.21 -2.25 33.97
C GLN A 340 -1.08 -2.50 34.99
N PRO A 341 -1.38 -2.99 36.22
CA PRO A 341 -0.37 -3.54 37.12
C PRO A 341 0.12 -4.91 36.62
N LEU A 342 1.43 -5.09 36.47
CA LEU A 342 2.01 -6.38 36.07
C LEU A 342 1.99 -7.41 37.22
N PRO A 343 1.90 -8.71 36.89
CA PRO A 343 2.13 -9.78 37.85
C PRO A 343 3.55 -9.69 38.47
N PRO A 344 3.75 -10.14 39.72
CA PRO A 344 5.06 -10.19 40.34
C PRO A 344 6.08 -10.95 39.47
N GLY A 345 7.25 -10.35 39.24
CA GLY A 345 8.32 -10.95 38.43
C GLY A 345 8.35 -10.55 36.94
N ARG A 346 7.44 -9.68 36.48
CA ARG A 346 7.47 -9.10 35.12
C ARG A 346 7.81 -7.60 35.18
N SER A 347 8.71 -7.15 34.30
CA SER A 347 9.09 -5.73 34.16
C SER A 347 8.27 -5.05 33.06
N HIS A 348 7.84 -3.81 33.32
CA HIS A 348 7.22 -2.92 32.33
C HIS A 348 8.20 -2.42 31.28
N ARG A 349 9.50 -2.39 31.62
CA ARG A 349 10.56 -2.08 30.68
C ARG A 349 11.16 -3.40 30.20
N ARG A 350 10.90 -3.70 28.94
CA ARG A 350 11.75 -4.50 28.06
C ARG A 350 11.74 -3.67 26.78
N THR A 351 12.71 -2.80 26.61
CA THR A 351 12.97 -2.27 25.27
C THR A 351 13.69 -3.40 24.55
N TYR A 352 13.00 -4.11 23.65
CA TYR A 352 13.61 -5.21 22.92
C TYR A 352 14.68 -4.61 22.00
N ALA A 353 15.96 -4.67 22.39
CA ALA A 353 17.03 -4.11 21.57
C ALA A 353 17.09 -4.85 20.22
N SER A 354 17.14 -4.11 19.11
CA SER A 354 17.17 -4.65 17.74
C SER A 354 18.54 -5.17 17.31
N SER A 355 19.42 -5.51 18.24
CA SER A 355 20.78 -5.95 17.96
C SER A 355 21.15 -7.20 18.74
N ASP A 356 21.62 -8.23 18.03
CA ASP A 356 22.23 -9.43 18.60
C ASP A 356 23.63 -9.18 19.17
N THR A 357 24.09 -7.93 19.22
CA THR A 357 25.40 -7.64 19.79
C THR A 357 25.27 -7.64 21.30
N PRO A 358 25.73 -8.67 22.04
CA PRO A 358 25.96 -8.50 23.46
C PRO A 358 26.92 -7.32 23.60
N LEU A 359 26.43 -6.23 24.20
CA LEU A 359 27.34 -5.19 24.68
C LEU A 359 28.27 -5.89 25.67
N GLU A 360 29.57 -5.82 25.42
CA GLU A 360 30.60 -6.55 26.18
C GLU A 360 30.26 -6.52 27.66
N ALA A 361 30.15 -7.71 28.25
CA ALA A 361 29.69 -7.90 29.62
C ALA A 361 30.45 -6.95 30.56
N GLY A 362 29.74 -5.94 31.07
CA GLY A 362 30.21 -5.14 32.17
C GLY A 362 30.71 -6.04 33.30
N ARG A 363 31.68 -5.54 34.07
CA ARG A 363 32.40 -6.26 35.14
C ARG A 363 31.52 -7.29 35.87
N LYS A 364 32.03 -8.52 36.02
CA LYS A 364 31.38 -9.59 36.80
C LYS A 364 30.98 -9.07 38.19
N THR A 365 29.68 -8.90 38.40
CA THR A 365 29.06 -8.53 39.68
C THR A 365 28.20 -9.68 40.19
N ARG A 366 27.91 -9.73 41.50
CA ARG A 366 27.02 -10.75 42.07
C ARG A 366 25.57 -10.34 41.90
N CYS A 367 24.70 -11.28 41.55
CA CYS A 367 23.26 -11.03 41.57
C CYS A 367 22.81 -10.69 43.01
N PRO A 368 22.14 -9.55 43.26
CA PRO A 368 21.65 -9.19 44.60
C PRO A 368 20.49 -10.07 45.06
N ASN A 369 19.84 -10.82 44.15
CA ASN A 369 18.78 -11.74 44.51
C ASN A 369 19.30 -13.14 44.88
N CYS A 370 20.15 -13.76 44.04
CA CYS A 370 20.60 -15.15 44.27
C CYS A 370 22.11 -15.30 44.56
N GLY A 371 22.89 -14.23 44.55
CA GLY A 371 24.32 -14.24 44.87
C GLY A 371 25.26 -14.82 43.79
N ALA A 372 24.72 -15.32 42.66
CA ALA A 372 25.50 -15.93 41.58
C ALA A 372 26.42 -14.92 40.86
N LEU A 373 27.57 -15.41 40.37
CA LEU A 373 28.68 -14.63 39.78
C LEU A 373 28.63 -14.52 38.24
N GLU A 374 27.63 -15.12 37.59
CA GLU A 374 27.66 -15.40 36.15
C GLU A 374 27.09 -14.30 35.24
N ALA A 375 27.61 -14.31 34.02
CA ALA A 375 27.55 -13.26 33.00
C ALA A 375 26.16 -12.66 32.78
N PHE A 376 26.12 -11.33 32.76
CA PHE A 376 24.93 -10.54 32.48
C PHE A 376 24.83 -10.26 30.99
N VAL A 377 23.68 -10.52 30.39
CA VAL A 377 23.33 -9.96 29.08
C VAL A 377 22.83 -8.53 29.34
N ILE A 378 23.53 -7.56 28.78
CA ILE A 378 23.23 -6.13 28.89
C ILE A 378 22.33 -5.73 27.73
N TYR A 379 21.18 -5.16 28.05
CA TYR A 379 20.35 -4.44 27.09
C TYR A 379 20.46 -2.94 27.41
N GLU A 380 21.04 -2.16 26.50
CA GLU A 380 21.15 -0.69 26.61
C GLU A 380 19.98 -0.03 25.89
N SER A 381 19.24 0.82 26.62
CA SER A 381 18.22 1.70 26.06
C SER A 381 18.77 3.13 26.10
N ARG A 382 19.09 3.71 24.93
CA ARG A 382 19.32 5.16 24.80
C ARG A 382 18.04 5.85 24.39
N ASP A 383 17.51 6.69 25.27
CA ASP A 383 16.39 7.56 24.96
C ASP A 383 16.91 8.77 24.16
N ARG A 384 16.74 8.76 22.83
CA ARG A 384 17.14 9.89 21.97
C ARG A 384 16.13 11.05 21.99
N GLY A 385 15.06 10.95 22.78
CA GLY A 385 13.92 11.87 22.73
C GLY A 385 13.97 13.07 23.65
N ASN A 386 14.79 13.07 24.71
CA ASN A 386 14.82 14.16 25.70
C ASN A 386 16.25 14.52 26.09
N THR A 387 16.48 15.80 26.38
CA THR A 387 17.77 16.46 26.62
C THR A 387 18.51 16.05 27.90
N TRP A 388 18.33 14.82 28.39
CA TRP A 388 19.04 14.24 29.52
C TRP A 388 19.38 12.78 29.17
N ASP A 389 20.67 12.47 29.06
CA ASP A 389 21.19 11.13 28.75
C ASP A 389 21.01 10.18 29.95
N ASP A 390 19.76 9.77 30.22
CA ASP A 390 19.48 8.69 31.18
C ASP A 390 19.72 7.34 30.50
N THR A 391 20.86 6.71 30.81
CA THR A 391 21.15 5.36 30.33
C THR A 391 20.57 4.34 31.32
N THR A 392 19.54 3.61 30.90
CA THR A 392 19.01 2.49 31.68
C THR A 392 19.60 1.17 31.16
N VAL A 393 20.18 0.39 32.05
CA VAL A 393 20.75 -0.93 31.74
C VAL A 393 19.91 -2.01 32.41
N GLU A 394 19.39 -2.93 31.61
CA GLU A 394 18.74 -4.14 32.10
C GLU A 394 19.72 -5.31 32.09
N ARG A 395 19.83 -5.99 33.24
CA ARG A 395 20.67 -7.17 33.43
C ARG A 395 19.81 -8.39 33.74
N LYS A 396 19.99 -9.48 33.01
CA LYS A 396 19.38 -10.79 33.35
C LYS A 396 20.41 -11.69 34.03
N CYS A 397 20.09 -12.21 35.21
CA CYS A 397 20.95 -13.20 35.87
C CYS A 397 20.84 -14.56 35.18
N GLY A 398 21.96 -15.15 34.74
CA GLY A 398 21.98 -16.48 34.12
C GLY A 398 21.51 -17.62 35.04
N SER A 399 21.72 -17.50 36.35
CA SER A 399 21.30 -18.53 37.32
C SER A 399 19.81 -18.43 37.72
N CYS A 400 19.36 -17.28 38.24
CA CYS A 400 17.99 -17.16 38.75
C CYS A 400 16.98 -16.61 37.73
N GLN A 401 17.44 -16.25 36.53
CA GLN A 401 16.61 -15.72 35.44
C GLN A 401 15.85 -14.42 35.79
N ILE A 402 16.15 -13.78 36.93
CA ILE A 402 15.57 -12.52 37.38
C ILE A 402 16.28 -11.33 36.73
N TYR A 403 15.50 -10.29 36.43
CA TYR A 403 15.95 -9.03 35.85
C TYR A 403 16.29 -8.01 36.93
N LEU A 404 17.38 -7.28 36.72
CA LEU A 404 17.83 -6.19 37.57
C LEU A 404 17.87 -4.92 36.72
N LEU A 405 17.27 -3.85 37.23
CA LEU A 405 17.27 -2.53 36.62
C LEU A 405 18.30 -1.65 37.32
N GLU A 406 19.30 -1.20 36.57
CA GLU A 406 20.21 -0.14 37.02
C GLU A 406 19.94 1.12 36.17
N ARG A 407 19.73 2.25 36.85
CA ARG A 407 19.64 3.57 36.20
C ARG A 407 20.96 4.28 36.41
N PHE A 408 21.58 4.70 35.32
CA PHE A 408 22.72 5.62 35.36
C PHE A 408 22.19 7.01 35.00
N GLY A 409 22.21 7.91 35.99
CA GLY A 409 22.17 9.35 35.74
C GLY A 409 23.62 9.83 35.62
N LEU A 410 23.90 10.72 34.67
CA LEU A 410 25.18 11.45 34.63
C LEU A 410 25.33 12.38 35.83
#